data_AF-A0A969VG15-F1
#
_entry.id   AF-A0A969VG15-F1
#
_cell.length_a   1.000
_cell.length_b   1.000
_cell.length_c   1.000
_cell.angle_alpha   90.00
_cell.angle_beta   90.00
_cell.angle_gamma   90.00
#
_symmetry.space_group_name_H-M   'P 1'
#
loop_
_entity.id
_entity.type
_entity.pdbx_description
1 polymer ?
#
loop_
_entity_poly.entity_id
_entity_poly.type
_entity_poly.pdbx_seq_one_letter_code
_entity_poly.pdbx_strand_id
1 'polypeptide(L)'
;MLTALALAFTEWTGGYSLLVDLEGHGRESIDNDINLTRTVGWFTTIFPVLLTLEQISQPVEALKAIKEQLRSIPNRGIGYGLLRYLSQNSEIVTNLQTLPQAEVRFNYLGQFDQILPESSLFKLSSQSIGNSRSLQSNRRYLLDINGFVLVGQLQLEWTYSNKIHQRSTIEQLAKSFIKALQLLISDCQSGTSFSFTSSDFPEANLSQNDLEQFLAKLIAGVRIKTNENRKHPRYLRTLTRSERYFIP
;
A
#
# COMPACT_ATOMS: atom_id res chain seq x y z
N MET A 1 0.36 -1.44 -3.38
CA MET A 1 -0.23 -0.30 -4.13
C MET A 1 0.52 0.99 -3.86
N LEU A 2 0.60 1.49 -2.61
CA LEU A 2 1.29 2.77 -2.34
C LEU A 2 2.78 2.76 -2.68
N THR A 3 3.48 1.63 -2.52
CA THR A 3 4.85 1.49 -3.04
C THR A 3 4.92 1.65 -4.56
N ALA A 4 4.02 1.02 -5.31
CA ALA A 4 3.97 1.16 -6.76
C ALA A 4 3.64 2.61 -7.18
N LEU A 5 2.79 3.29 -6.40
CA LEU A 5 2.50 4.72 -6.59
C LEU A 5 3.75 5.57 -6.39
N ALA A 6 4.45 5.41 -5.27
CA ALA A 6 5.67 6.17 -4.99
C ALA A 6 6.74 5.92 -6.07
N LEU A 7 6.98 4.67 -6.46
CA LEU A 7 7.92 4.31 -7.53
C LEU A 7 7.56 4.96 -8.88
N ALA A 8 6.29 4.93 -9.26
CA ALA A 8 5.82 5.53 -10.51
C ALA A 8 5.98 7.06 -10.51
N PHE A 9 5.71 7.71 -9.37
CA PHE A 9 5.92 9.15 -9.22
C PHE A 9 7.40 9.53 -9.19
N THR A 10 8.27 8.71 -8.61
CA THR A 10 9.71 8.92 -8.68
C THR A 10 10.22 8.82 -10.11
N GLU A 11 9.76 7.82 -10.88
CA GLU A 11 10.10 7.71 -12.31
C GLU A 11 9.59 8.92 -13.10
N TRP A 12 8.36 9.39 -12.82
CA TRP A 12 7.75 10.50 -13.56
C TRP A 12 8.33 11.88 -13.21
N THR A 13 8.53 12.16 -11.92
CA THR A 13 8.88 13.51 -11.44
C THR A 13 10.38 13.68 -11.15
N GLY A 14 11.13 12.58 -11.03
CA GLY A 14 12.50 12.56 -10.53
C GLY A 14 12.62 12.81 -9.02
N GLY A 15 11.51 13.05 -8.32
CA GLY A 15 11.48 13.27 -6.88
C GLY A 15 11.45 11.96 -6.08
N TYR A 16 12.08 11.96 -4.91
CA TYR A 16 12.11 10.80 -4.00
C TYR A 16 11.02 10.84 -2.92
N SER A 17 10.16 11.86 -2.94
CA SER A 17 9.13 12.08 -1.92
C SER A 17 7.81 12.45 -2.59
N LEU A 18 6.73 11.82 -2.12
CA LEU A 18 5.36 12.05 -2.60
C LEU A 18 4.44 12.31 -1.40
N LEU A 19 3.90 13.53 -1.31
CA LEU A 19 2.84 13.86 -0.37
C LEU A 19 1.49 13.46 -0.96
N VAL A 20 0.81 12.50 -0.33
CA VAL A 20 -0.47 11.94 -0.78
C VAL A 20 -1.50 11.98 0.35
N ASP A 21 -2.71 12.44 0.05
CA ASP A 21 -3.86 12.27 0.94
C ASP A 21 -4.38 10.83 0.78
N LEU A 22 -4.37 10.07 1.87
CA LEU A 22 -4.95 8.72 1.91
C LEU A 22 -6.35 8.77 2.48
N GLU A 23 -7.24 7.95 1.91
CA GLU A 23 -8.55 7.71 2.49
C GLU A 23 -8.64 6.40 3.27
N GLY A 24 -9.28 6.48 4.43
CA GLY A 24 -9.65 5.35 5.26
C GLY A 24 -11.16 5.24 5.42
N HIS A 25 -11.64 4.06 5.81
CA HIS A 25 -13.06 3.84 6.10
C HIS A 25 -13.54 4.58 7.36
N GLY A 26 -12.62 4.99 8.25
CA GLY A 26 -12.87 5.76 9.47
C GLY A 26 -13.74 5.06 10.52
N ARG A 27 -13.62 3.73 10.58
CA ARG A 27 -14.31 2.86 11.56
C ARG A 27 -13.28 2.19 12.47
N GLU A 28 -12.26 2.95 12.84
CA GLU A 28 -11.23 2.48 13.77
C GLU A 28 -11.85 2.27 15.16
N SER A 29 -11.35 1.29 15.90
CA SER A 29 -11.70 1.10 17.32
C SER A 29 -11.02 2.16 18.17
N ILE A 30 -11.61 3.35 18.23
CA ILE A 30 -11.16 4.47 19.09
C ILE A 30 -11.64 4.27 20.53
N ASP A 31 -12.79 3.62 20.68
CA ASP A 31 -13.44 3.30 21.95
C ASP A 31 -14.01 1.88 21.85
N ASN A 32 -13.84 1.08 22.90
CA ASN A 32 -14.30 -0.31 22.94
C ASN A 32 -15.84 -0.41 22.99
N ASP A 33 -16.53 0.64 23.42
CA ASP A 33 -17.98 0.65 23.57
C ASP A 33 -18.73 1.05 22.29
N ILE A 34 -18.00 1.49 21.25
CA ILE A 34 -18.60 1.98 20.00
C ILE A 34 -18.52 0.90 18.90
N ASN A 35 -19.68 0.34 18.53
CA ASN A 35 -19.79 -0.58 17.40
C ASN A 35 -20.38 0.10 16.16
N LEU A 36 -19.54 0.39 15.17
CA LEU A 36 -19.93 0.99 13.90
C LEU A 36 -20.15 -0.03 12.77
N THR A 37 -20.06 -1.33 12.99
CA THR A 37 -20.03 -2.33 11.89
C THR A 37 -21.25 -2.30 10.96
N ARG A 38 -22.41 -1.87 11.46
CA ARG A 38 -23.67 -1.79 10.70
C ARG A 38 -24.26 -0.38 10.59
N THR A 39 -23.49 0.64 10.93
CA THR A 39 -23.97 2.03 10.92
C THR A 39 -23.76 2.67 9.54
N VAL A 40 -24.83 3.21 8.96
CA VAL A 40 -24.76 3.97 7.70
C VAL A 40 -24.51 5.44 8.04
N GLY A 41 -23.54 6.05 7.36
CA GLY A 41 -23.13 7.42 7.56
C GLY A 41 -21.82 7.72 6.84
N TRP A 42 -21.41 8.99 6.85
CA TRP A 42 -20.15 9.40 6.25
C TRP A 42 -19.02 9.34 7.28
N PHE A 43 -18.27 8.23 7.26
CA PHE A 43 -17.17 7.97 8.21
C PHE A 43 -15.78 8.19 7.61
N THR A 44 -15.66 8.44 6.29
CA THR A 44 -14.38 8.56 5.59
C THR A 44 -13.40 9.47 6.31
N THR A 45 -12.20 8.94 6.58
CA THR A 45 -11.06 9.72 7.06
C THR A 45 -10.17 10.10 5.89
N ILE A 46 -9.58 11.30 5.95
CA ILE A 46 -8.56 11.75 5.00
C ILE A 46 -7.39 12.29 5.81
N PHE A 47 -6.19 11.79 5.54
CA PHE A 47 -4.97 12.24 6.19
C PHE A 47 -3.78 12.22 5.22
N PRO A 48 -2.86 13.20 5.32
CA PRO A 48 -1.69 13.27 4.47
C PRO A 48 -0.63 12.25 4.93
N VAL A 49 0.05 11.65 3.96
CA VAL A 49 1.22 10.80 4.17
C VAL A 49 2.31 11.24 3.21
N LEU A 50 3.50 11.53 3.75
CA LEU A 50 4.70 11.75 2.95
C LEU A 50 5.38 10.41 2.73
N LEU A 51 5.27 9.86 1.52
CA LEU A 51 5.93 8.63 1.11
C LEU A 51 7.34 8.97 0.61
N THR A 52 8.38 8.45 1.26
CA THR A 52 9.77 8.71 0.89
C THR A 52 10.48 7.44 0.42
N LEU A 53 11.28 7.57 -0.63
CA LEU A 53 12.11 6.51 -1.22
C LEU A 53 13.58 6.94 -1.33
N GLU A 54 14.02 7.88 -0.49
CA GLU A 54 15.42 8.34 -0.48
C GLU A 54 16.38 7.17 -0.25
N GLN A 55 17.42 7.08 -1.08
CA GLN A 55 18.47 6.06 -1.00
C GLN A 55 18.01 4.61 -1.25
N ILE A 56 16.80 4.43 -1.79
CA ILE A 56 16.27 3.10 -2.13
C ILE A 56 16.49 2.82 -3.61
N SER A 57 17.17 1.71 -3.91
CA SER A 57 17.48 1.31 -5.30
C SER A 57 16.68 0.09 -5.76
N GLN A 58 16.20 -0.74 -4.83
CA GLN A 58 15.50 -1.98 -5.15
C GLN A 58 13.99 -1.89 -4.84
N PRO A 59 13.11 -2.41 -5.71
CA PRO A 59 11.67 -2.43 -5.46
C PRO A 59 11.26 -3.09 -4.14
N VAL A 60 11.96 -4.15 -3.73
CA VAL A 60 11.70 -4.86 -2.46
C VAL A 60 12.05 -3.99 -1.25
N GLU A 61 13.12 -3.21 -1.32
CA GLU A 61 13.48 -2.24 -0.27
C GLU A 61 12.42 -1.13 -0.19
N ALA A 62 11.93 -0.65 -1.33
CA ALA A 62 10.83 0.32 -1.39
C ALA A 62 9.56 -0.23 -0.73
N LEU A 63 9.24 -1.50 -0.95
CA LEU A 63 8.08 -2.14 -0.33
C LEU A 63 8.18 -2.15 1.20
N LYS A 64 9.36 -2.50 1.73
CA LYS A 64 9.61 -2.50 3.18
C LYS A 64 9.55 -1.08 3.76
N ALA A 65 10.22 -0.13 3.13
CA ALA A 65 10.25 1.26 3.60
C ALA A 65 8.85 1.86 3.66
N ILE A 66 8.06 1.71 2.59
CA ILE A 66 6.68 2.21 2.55
C ILE A 66 5.78 1.45 3.55
N LYS A 67 5.98 0.13 3.74
CA LYS A 67 5.27 -0.63 4.78
C LYS A 67 5.53 -0.03 6.16
N GLU A 68 6.79 0.21 6.53
CA GLU A 68 7.15 0.77 7.84
C GLU A 68 6.61 2.20 8.02
N GLN A 69 6.71 3.05 6.98
CA GLN A 69 6.15 4.40 7.00
C GLN A 69 4.63 4.40 7.24
N LEU A 70 3.90 3.45 6.66
CA LEU A 70 2.45 3.34 6.88
C LEU A 70 2.11 2.74 8.25
N ARG A 71 2.96 1.84 8.77
CA ARG A 71 2.76 1.20 10.08
C ARG A 71 3.06 2.13 11.26
N SER A 72 3.91 3.14 11.06
CA SER A 72 4.17 4.17 12.08
C SER A 72 2.98 5.12 12.30
N ILE A 73 1.99 5.10 11.41
CA ILE A 73 0.81 5.96 11.49
C ILE A 73 -0.18 5.39 12.52
N PRO A 74 -0.44 6.11 13.63
CA PRO A 74 -1.35 5.63 14.66
C PRO A 74 -2.79 5.59 14.15
N ASN A 75 -3.53 4.53 14.52
CA ASN A 75 -4.97 4.38 14.28
C ASN A 75 -5.38 4.74 12.84
N ARG A 76 -4.58 4.33 11.85
CA ARG A 76 -4.82 4.61 10.42
C ARG A 76 -5.15 6.08 10.12
N GLY A 77 -4.51 7.01 10.84
CA GLY A 77 -4.57 8.44 10.58
C GLY A 77 -5.87 9.13 11.00
N ILE A 78 -6.81 8.45 11.67
CA ILE A 78 -8.09 9.06 12.09
C ILE A 78 -7.89 10.31 12.96
N GLY A 79 -6.83 10.33 13.77
CA GLY A 79 -6.47 11.46 14.64
C GLY A 79 -6.19 12.76 13.88
N TYR A 80 -5.74 12.71 12.62
CA TYR A 80 -5.43 13.92 11.86
C TYR A 80 -6.66 14.81 11.67
N GLY A 81 -7.78 14.24 11.23
CA GLY A 81 -9.03 14.99 11.04
C GLY A 81 -9.57 15.52 12.37
N LEU A 82 -9.50 14.73 13.43
CA LEU A 82 -9.93 15.14 14.78
C LEU A 82 -9.11 16.34 15.26
N LEU A 83 -7.78 16.26 15.16
CA LEU A 83 -6.88 17.33 15.61
C LEU A 83 -7.00 18.59 14.73
N ARG A 84 -7.16 18.44 13.41
CA ARG A 84 -7.20 19.56 12.47
C ARG A 84 -8.52 20.33 12.51
N TYR A 85 -9.65 19.65 12.73
CA TYR A 85 -10.98 20.26 12.62
C TYR A 85 -11.75 20.37 13.94
N LEU A 86 -11.47 19.50 14.92
CA LEU A 86 -12.27 19.39 16.15
C LEU A 86 -11.47 19.69 17.43
N SER A 87 -10.15 19.86 17.35
CA SER A 87 -9.33 20.21 18.51
C SER A 87 -9.71 21.57 19.07
N GLN A 88 -9.81 21.66 20.40
CA GLN A 88 -9.99 22.92 21.12
C GLN A 88 -8.68 23.69 21.30
N ASN A 89 -7.54 23.06 20.99
CA ASN A 89 -6.24 23.72 21.03
C ASN A 89 -5.96 24.43 19.69
N SER A 90 -6.04 25.77 19.70
CA SER A 90 -5.87 26.62 18.52
C SER A 90 -4.46 26.56 17.91
N GLU A 91 -3.42 26.28 18.71
CA GLU A 91 -2.05 26.13 18.23
C GLU A 91 -1.93 24.87 17.35
N ILE A 92 -2.48 23.74 17.81
CA ILE A 92 -2.51 22.49 17.03
C ILE A 92 -3.26 22.69 15.72
N VAL A 93 -4.44 23.33 15.77
CA VAL A 93 -5.25 23.60 14.57
C VAL A 93 -4.47 24.47 13.58
N THR A 94 -3.85 25.55 14.06
CA THR A 94 -3.07 26.47 13.21
C THR A 94 -1.89 25.73 12.57
N ASN A 95 -1.13 24.99 13.35
CA ASN A 95 0.03 24.23 12.86
C ASN A 95 -0.38 23.20 11.79
N LEU A 96 -1.50 22.51 11.95
CA LEU A 96 -1.99 21.54 10.96
C LEU A 96 -2.62 22.19 9.72
N GLN A 97 -3.10 23.42 9.83
CA GLN A 97 -3.65 24.16 8.70
C GLN A 97 -2.58 24.78 7.80
N THR A 98 -1.40 25.10 8.35
CA THR A 98 -0.27 25.69 7.61
C THR A 98 0.61 24.65 6.93
N LEU A 99 0.43 23.36 7.21
CA LEU A 99 1.16 22.30 6.52
C LEU A 99 0.89 22.30 5.00
N PRO A 100 1.87 21.86 4.19
CA PRO A 100 1.66 21.64 2.77
C PRO A 100 0.45 20.73 2.51
N GLN A 101 -0.34 21.08 1.49
CA GLN A 101 -1.49 20.27 1.07
C GLN A 101 -1.06 19.27 -0.01
N ALA A 102 -1.54 18.03 0.11
CA ALA A 102 -1.31 17.01 -0.91
C ALA A 102 -2.04 17.38 -2.22
N GLU A 103 -1.31 17.32 -3.33
CA GLU A 103 -1.89 17.50 -4.67
C GLU A 103 -2.46 16.20 -5.23
N VAL A 104 -2.11 15.06 -4.62
CA VAL A 104 -2.51 13.71 -5.00
C VAL A 104 -3.36 13.09 -3.90
N ARG A 105 -4.45 12.43 -4.27
CA ARG A 105 -5.28 11.63 -3.37
C ARG A 105 -5.33 10.18 -3.85
N PHE A 106 -5.17 9.24 -2.94
CA PHE A 106 -5.27 7.81 -3.21
C PHE A 106 -6.30 7.15 -2.29
N ASN A 107 -7.23 6.43 -2.90
CA ASN A 107 -8.29 5.72 -2.20
C ASN A 107 -8.44 4.31 -2.77
N TYR A 108 -8.45 3.30 -1.89
CA TYR A 108 -8.73 1.91 -2.26
C TYR A 108 -10.03 1.44 -1.62
N LEU A 109 -11.06 1.21 -2.45
CA LEU A 109 -12.42 0.88 -2.03
C LEU A 109 -12.59 -0.60 -1.66
N GLY A 110 -11.58 -1.44 -1.91
CA GLY A 110 -11.65 -2.86 -1.63
C GLY A 110 -12.18 -3.68 -2.82
N GLN A 111 -12.72 -4.85 -2.50
CA GLN A 111 -13.20 -5.83 -3.47
C GLN A 111 -14.73 -5.89 -3.47
N PHE A 112 -15.35 -5.53 -4.59
CA PHE A 112 -16.80 -5.50 -4.75
C PHE A 112 -17.39 -6.89 -4.96
N ASP A 113 -16.61 -7.85 -5.46
CA ASP A 113 -17.06 -9.23 -5.73
C ASP A 113 -17.56 -9.94 -4.46
N GLN A 114 -17.03 -9.57 -3.29
CA GLN A 114 -17.46 -10.11 -2.00
C GLN A 114 -18.84 -9.58 -1.58
N ILE A 115 -19.21 -8.39 -2.07
CA ILE A 115 -20.46 -7.70 -1.73
C ILE A 115 -21.60 -8.16 -2.65
N LEU A 116 -21.28 -8.50 -3.91
CA LEU A 116 -22.23 -8.95 -4.92
C LEU A 116 -21.80 -10.31 -5.52
N PRO A 117 -22.05 -11.44 -4.83
CA PRO A 117 -21.82 -12.76 -5.38
C PRO A 117 -22.60 -12.99 -6.69
N GLU A 118 -22.14 -13.90 -7.55
CA GLU A 118 -22.85 -14.23 -8.80
C GLU A 118 -24.30 -14.72 -8.59
N SER A 119 -24.56 -15.31 -7.42
CA SER A 119 -25.88 -15.78 -6.99
C SER A 119 -26.82 -14.67 -6.49
N SER A 120 -26.38 -13.41 -6.51
CA SER A 120 -27.17 -12.26 -6.06
C SER A 120 -28.43 -12.05 -6.91
N LEU A 121 -29.54 -11.69 -6.25
CA LEU A 121 -30.79 -11.30 -6.92
C LEU A 121 -30.63 -10.08 -7.83
N PHE A 122 -29.67 -9.20 -7.51
CA PHE A 122 -29.34 -8.00 -8.26
C PHE A 122 -27.91 -8.09 -8.79
N LYS A 123 -27.68 -7.48 -9.95
CA LYS A 123 -26.36 -7.36 -10.58
C LYS A 123 -26.04 -5.88 -10.83
N LEU A 124 -24.76 -5.56 -10.87
CA LEU A 124 -24.33 -4.23 -11.30
C LEU A 124 -24.73 -4.00 -12.75
N SER A 125 -25.34 -2.85 -13.01
CA SER A 125 -25.63 -2.42 -14.37
C SER A 125 -24.33 -1.98 -15.04
N SER A 126 -24.17 -2.32 -16.33
CA SER A 126 -23.10 -1.79 -17.17
C SER A 126 -23.37 -0.36 -17.63
N GLN A 127 -24.52 0.22 -17.26
CA GLN A 127 -24.89 1.58 -17.62
C GLN A 127 -24.18 2.59 -16.73
N SER A 128 -23.83 3.72 -17.34
CA SER A 128 -23.24 4.84 -16.62
C SER A 128 -24.24 5.46 -15.64
N ILE A 129 -23.77 5.77 -14.43
CA ILE A 129 -24.50 6.56 -13.43
C ILE A 129 -24.50 8.07 -13.75
N GLY A 130 -23.79 8.48 -14.81
CA GLY A 130 -23.58 9.88 -15.14
C GLY A 130 -22.59 10.57 -14.19
N ASN A 131 -22.67 11.90 -14.12
CA ASN A 131 -21.78 12.69 -13.28
C ASN A 131 -22.26 12.70 -11.83
N SER A 132 -21.42 12.20 -10.92
CA SER A 132 -21.68 12.25 -9.47
C SER A 132 -21.35 13.60 -8.83
N ARG A 133 -20.74 14.52 -9.61
CA ARG A 133 -20.35 15.87 -9.18
C ARG A 133 -20.78 16.92 -10.21
N SER A 134 -21.00 18.14 -9.74
CA SER A 134 -21.23 19.29 -10.62
C SER A 134 -20.02 19.54 -11.53
N LEU A 135 -20.27 19.83 -12.81
CA LEU A 135 -19.23 20.23 -13.77
C LEU A 135 -18.57 21.57 -13.42
N GLN A 136 -19.19 22.36 -12.54
CA GLN A 136 -18.67 23.64 -12.05
C GLN A 136 -17.91 23.51 -10.72
N SER A 137 -17.84 22.30 -10.13
CA SER A 137 -17.13 22.11 -8.87
C SER A 137 -15.64 22.33 -9.02
N ASN A 138 -15.05 23.07 -8.08
CA ASN A 138 -13.60 23.15 -7.96
C ASN A 138 -13.04 21.78 -7.54
N ARG A 139 -11.90 21.41 -8.13
CA ARG A 139 -11.16 20.20 -7.77
C ARG A 139 -10.17 20.54 -6.66
N ARG A 140 -10.15 19.73 -5.61
CA ARG A 140 -9.16 19.85 -4.54
C ARG A 140 -7.79 19.27 -4.94
N TYR A 141 -7.79 18.16 -5.67
CA TYR A 141 -6.58 17.42 -6.04
C TYR A 141 -6.28 17.57 -7.54
N LEU A 142 -4.99 17.66 -7.87
CA LEU A 142 -4.51 17.60 -9.25
C LEU A 142 -4.75 16.20 -9.82
N LEU A 143 -4.42 15.18 -9.02
CA LEU A 143 -4.63 13.76 -9.35
C LEU A 143 -5.44 13.09 -8.23
N ASP A 144 -6.58 12.49 -8.61
CA ASP A 144 -7.43 11.70 -7.71
C ASP A 144 -7.50 10.27 -8.25
N ILE A 145 -7.00 9.32 -7.45
CA ILE A 145 -6.81 7.92 -7.84
C ILE A 145 -7.72 7.04 -6.96
N ASN A 146 -8.70 6.39 -7.58
CA ASN A 146 -9.53 5.39 -6.93
C ASN A 146 -9.19 4.00 -7.44
N GLY A 147 -9.01 3.05 -6.52
CA GLY A 147 -8.77 1.64 -6.84
C GLY A 147 -9.83 0.73 -6.26
N PHE A 148 -10.22 -0.29 -7.02
CA PHE A 148 -11.14 -1.33 -6.56
C PHE A 148 -10.92 -2.63 -7.33
N VAL A 149 -11.36 -3.74 -6.76
CA VAL A 149 -11.40 -5.03 -7.46
C VAL A 149 -12.85 -5.36 -7.83
N LEU A 150 -13.07 -5.61 -9.11
CA LEU A 150 -14.36 -5.97 -9.68
C LEU A 150 -14.18 -7.02 -10.77
N VAL A 151 -14.97 -8.09 -10.70
CA VAL A 151 -14.87 -9.31 -11.52
C VAL A 151 -13.44 -9.88 -11.51
N GLY A 152 -12.84 -9.98 -10.32
CA GLY A 152 -11.49 -10.51 -10.12
C GLY A 152 -10.36 -9.65 -10.68
N GLN A 153 -10.65 -8.43 -11.16
CA GLN A 153 -9.66 -7.54 -11.76
C GLN A 153 -9.49 -6.26 -10.95
N LEU A 154 -8.23 -5.87 -10.71
CA LEU A 154 -7.92 -4.56 -10.16
C LEU A 154 -8.16 -3.48 -11.23
N GLN A 155 -9.01 -2.52 -10.90
CA GLN A 155 -9.27 -1.33 -11.70
C GLN A 155 -8.79 -0.09 -10.96
N LEU A 156 -8.21 0.85 -11.70
CA LEU A 156 -7.74 2.13 -11.19
C LEU A 156 -8.27 3.25 -12.05
N GLU A 157 -8.98 4.17 -11.42
CA GLU A 157 -9.52 5.37 -12.05
C GLU A 157 -8.63 6.56 -11.72
N TRP A 158 -8.00 7.12 -12.75
CA TRP A 158 -7.15 8.29 -12.65
C TRP A 158 -7.93 9.52 -13.12
N THR A 159 -8.34 10.35 -12.16
CA THR A 159 -9.10 11.56 -12.44
C THR A 159 -8.19 12.78 -12.39
N TYR A 160 -8.13 13.55 -13.46
CA TYR A 160 -7.25 14.72 -13.60
C TYR A 160 -7.91 15.82 -14.45
N SER A 161 -7.31 17.01 -14.43
CA SER A 161 -7.72 18.12 -15.30
C SER A 161 -6.94 18.11 -16.62
N ASN A 162 -7.64 18.06 -17.75
CA ASN A 162 -7.04 18.17 -19.08
C ASN A 162 -6.47 19.58 -19.37
N LYS A 163 -6.75 20.57 -18.52
CA LYS A 163 -6.14 21.91 -18.58
C LYS A 163 -4.73 21.95 -17.96
N ILE A 164 -4.40 20.95 -17.15
CA ILE A 164 -3.13 20.88 -16.41
C ILE A 164 -2.26 19.74 -16.95
N HIS A 165 -2.84 18.56 -17.14
CA HIS A 165 -2.11 17.39 -17.62
C HIS A 165 -2.63 16.92 -18.97
N GLN A 166 -1.69 16.54 -19.85
CA GLN A 166 -2.01 15.83 -21.08
C GLN A 166 -2.40 14.39 -20.75
N ARG A 167 -3.31 13.82 -21.55
CA ARG A 167 -3.74 12.43 -21.40
C ARG A 167 -2.58 11.44 -21.49
N SER A 168 -1.68 11.64 -22.45
CA SER A 168 -0.48 10.82 -22.63
C SER A 168 0.40 10.76 -21.39
N THR A 169 0.56 11.88 -20.67
CA THR A 169 1.32 11.95 -19.42
C THR A 169 0.71 11.05 -18.34
N ILE A 170 -0.60 11.13 -18.15
CA ILE A 170 -1.30 10.32 -17.14
C ILE A 170 -1.33 8.84 -17.54
N GLU A 171 -1.47 8.54 -18.83
CA GLU A 171 -1.38 7.16 -19.33
C GLU A 171 0.01 6.55 -19.11
N GLN A 172 1.09 7.33 -19.27
CA GLN A 172 2.45 6.89 -18.96
C GLN A 172 2.61 6.64 -17.46
N LEU A 173 2.17 7.56 -16.62
CA LEU A 173 2.21 7.39 -15.16
C LEU A 173 1.42 6.15 -14.69
N ALA A 174 0.23 5.93 -15.24
CA ALA A 174 -0.57 4.75 -14.94
C ALA A 174 0.10 3.45 -15.41
N LYS A 175 0.75 3.44 -16.58
CA LYS A 175 1.54 2.30 -17.06
C LYS A 175 2.74 2.01 -16.15
N SER A 176 3.47 3.04 -15.72
CA SER A 176 4.56 2.91 -14.74
C SER A 176 4.07 2.35 -13.41
N PHE A 177 2.91 2.81 -12.92
CA PHE A 177 2.27 2.24 -11.74
C PHE A 177 1.99 0.74 -11.90
N ILE A 178 1.37 0.33 -13.01
CA ILE A 178 1.02 -1.08 -13.25
C ILE A 178 2.29 -1.93 -13.35
N LYS A 179 3.31 -1.45 -14.07
CA LYS A 179 4.61 -2.11 -14.19
C LYS A 179 5.25 -2.32 -12.81
N ALA A 180 5.30 -1.27 -11.99
CA ALA A 180 5.83 -1.36 -10.64
C ALA A 180 5.04 -2.35 -9.77
N LEU A 181 3.71 -2.36 -9.88
CA LEU A 181 2.86 -3.29 -9.16
C LEU A 181 3.11 -4.76 -9.57
N GLN A 182 3.24 -5.02 -10.87
CA GLN A 182 3.54 -6.36 -11.40
C GLN A 182 4.91 -6.87 -10.94
N LEU A 183 5.93 -6.00 -10.95
CA LEU A 183 7.25 -6.34 -10.42
C LEU A 183 7.18 -6.72 -8.94
N LEU A 184 6.52 -5.90 -8.12
CA LEU A 184 6.35 -6.19 -6.70
C LEU A 184 5.60 -7.51 -6.45
N ILE A 185 4.57 -7.82 -7.24
CA ILE A 185 3.83 -9.10 -7.12
C ILE A 185 4.75 -10.28 -7.46
N SER A 186 5.50 -10.20 -8.56
CA SER A 186 6.45 -11.23 -8.96
C SER A 186 7.53 -11.47 -7.90
N ASP A 187 8.05 -10.39 -7.31
CA ASP A 187 9.05 -10.46 -6.23
C ASP A 187 8.47 -11.09 -4.95
N CYS A 188 7.20 -10.82 -4.64
CA CYS A 188 6.52 -11.48 -3.52
C CYS A 188 6.31 -12.99 -3.77
N GLN A 189 5.99 -13.38 -5.00
CA GLN A 189 5.72 -14.79 -5.36
C GLN A 189 6.98 -15.65 -5.45
N SER A 190 8.12 -15.05 -5.84
CA SER A 190 9.40 -15.77 -5.99
C SER A 190 10.05 -16.16 -4.65
N GLY A 191 9.49 -15.76 -3.51
CA GLY A 191 9.93 -16.19 -2.17
C GLY A 191 11.25 -15.59 -1.70
N THR A 192 11.96 -14.84 -2.56
CA THR A 192 13.16 -14.07 -2.23
C THR A 192 12.89 -12.86 -1.33
N SER A 193 11.61 -12.49 -1.15
CA SER A 193 11.18 -11.25 -0.49
C SER A 193 10.58 -11.42 0.91
N PHE A 194 10.53 -12.63 1.48
CA PHE A 194 10.14 -12.83 2.88
C PHE A 194 11.32 -12.47 3.80
N SER A 195 11.57 -11.16 3.96
CA SER A 195 12.28 -10.67 5.14
C SER A 195 11.28 -10.01 6.06
N PHE A 196 11.34 -10.38 7.33
CA PHE A 196 10.61 -9.66 8.35
C PHE A 196 11.07 -8.22 8.41
N THR A 197 10.14 -7.34 8.76
CA THR A 197 10.45 -5.97 9.18
C THR A 197 10.14 -5.82 10.66
N SER A 198 10.65 -4.76 11.29
CA SER A 198 10.42 -4.50 12.72
C SER A 198 8.93 -4.52 13.07
N SER A 199 8.07 -3.97 12.20
CA SER A 199 6.61 -3.99 12.41
C SER A 199 5.96 -5.38 12.41
N ASP A 200 6.65 -6.44 12.00
CA ASP A 200 6.15 -7.83 12.12
C ASP A 200 6.29 -8.36 13.57
N PHE A 201 7.11 -7.72 14.40
CA PHE A 201 7.38 -8.11 15.79
C PHE A 201 7.19 -6.91 16.75
N PRO A 202 5.97 -6.37 16.87
CA PRO A 202 5.72 -5.15 17.63
C PRO A 202 6.08 -5.28 19.12
N GLU A 203 5.97 -6.49 19.70
CA GLU A 203 6.32 -6.75 21.10
C GLU A 203 7.82 -6.91 21.34
N ALA A 204 8.61 -7.15 20.29
CA ALA A 204 10.06 -7.37 20.42
C ALA A 204 10.84 -6.08 20.65
N ASN A 205 10.25 -4.91 20.33
CA ASN A 205 10.86 -3.59 20.47
C ASN A 205 12.27 -3.48 19.85
N LEU A 206 12.45 -4.11 18.68
CA LEU A 206 13.71 -4.17 17.94
C LEU A 206 13.71 -3.12 16.82
N SER A 207 14.83 -2.43 16.61
CA SER A 207 15.01 -1.67 15.37
C SER A 207 15.14 -2.62 14.17
N GLN A 208 14.95 -2.11 12.95
CA GLN A 208 15.16 -2.91 11.73
C GLN A 208 16.60 -3.48 11.67
N ASN A 209 17.59 -2.71 12.12
CA ASN A 209 18.98 -3.15 12.19
C ASN A 209 19.18 -4.27 13.22
N ASP A 210 18.55 -4.17 14.39
CA ASP A 210 18.61 -5.22 15.42
C ASP A 210 17.98 -6.52 14.92
N LEU A 211 16.84 -6.43 14.23
CA LEU A 211 16.17 -7.57 13.62
C LEU A 211 17.05 -8.22 12.55
N GLU A 212 17.67 -7.43 11.68
CA GLU A 212 18.56 -7.94 10.64
C GLU A 212 19.81 -8.62 11.22
N GLN A 213 20.42 -8.02 12.25
CA GLN A 213 21.54 -8.64 12.96
C GLN A 213 21.12 -9.95 13.66
N PHE A 214 19.94 -9.97 14.25
CA PHE A 214 19.39 -11.17 14.89
C PHE A 214 19.14 -12.29 13.88
N LEU A 215 18.49 -11.99 12.76
CA LEU A 215 18.25 -12.94 11.68
C LEU A 215 19.55 -13.43 11.05
N ALA A 216 20.54 -12.55 10.86
CA ALA A 216 21.86 -12.92 10.37
C ALA A 216 22.57 -13.91 11.31
N LYS A 217 22.50 -13.68 12.64
CA LYS A 217 23.04 -14.60 13.65
C LYS A 217 22.32 -15.95 13.66
N LEU A 218 21.00 -15.97 13.53
CA LEU A 218 20.22 -17.21 13.44
C LEU A 218 20.60 -18.04 12.21
N ILE A 219 20.69 -17.41 11.04
CA ILE A 219 21.08 -18.07 9.78
C ILE A 219 22.53 -18.59 9.86
N ALA A 220 23.44 -17.79 10.45
CA ALA A 220 24.83 -18.22 10.68
C ALA A 220 24.91 -19.41 11.64
N GLY A 221 24.15 -19.40 12.73
CA GLY A 221 24.09 -20.50 13.70
C GLY A 221 23.53 -21.81 13.11
N VAL A 222 22.55 -21.72 12.21
CA VAL A 222 22.00 -22.87 11.47
C VAL A 222 23.01 -23.43 10.46
N ARG A 223 23.79 -22.57 9.80
CA ARG A 223 24.88 -22.99 8.89
C ARG A 223 26.05 -23.66 9.62
N ILE A 224 26.36 -23.23 10.85
CA ILE A 224 27.42 -23.85 11.67
C ILE A 224 27.01 -25.27 12.10
N LYS A 225 25.77 -25.46 12.59
CA LYS A 225 25.27 -26.80 12.98
C LYS A 225 25.14 -27.78 11.82
N THR A 226 24.88 -27.30 10.60
CA THR A 226 24.81 -28.17 9.40
C THR A 226 26.19 -28.57 8.86
N ASN A 227 27.24 -27.77 9.12
CA ASN A 227 28.62 -28.12 8.76
C ASN A 227 29.31 -29.07 9.78
N GLU A 228 28.93 -29.05 11.06
CA GLU A 228 29.47 -30.01 12.03
C GLU A 228 28.97 -31.45 11.82
N ASN A 229 27.82 -31.64 11.15
CA ASN A 229 27.29 -32.97 10.81
C ASN A 229 27.84 -33.58 9.49
N ARG A 230 28.85 -32.97 8.85
CA ARG A 230 29.53 -33.52 7.66
C ARG A 230 30.95 -34.01 7.96
N LYS A 231 31.08 -34.93 8.91
CA LYS A 231 32.25 -35.81 9.00
C LYS A 231 31.80 -37.24 9.27
N HIS A 232 31.44 -38.00 8.23
CA HIS A 232 31.74 -39.43 8.05
C HIS A 232 31.39 -39.88 6.61
N PRO A 233 32.08 -40.88 6.04
CA PRO A 233 32.24 -41.04 4.59
C PRO A 233 31.22 -41.97 3.92
N ARG A 234 31.00 -41.69 2.62
CA ARG A 234 30.59 -42.55 1.48
C ARG A 234 29.62 -43.72 1.74
N TYR A 235 28.46 -43.67 1.08
CA TYR A 235 28.04 -44.74 0.17
C TYR A 235 27.29 -44.16 -1.04
N LEU A 236 27.75 -44.56 -2.24
CA LEU A 236 27.12 -44.33 -3.53
C LEU A 236 25.78 -45.08 -3.61
N ARG A 237 24.72 -44.42 -4.09
CA ARG A 237 23.66 -45.10 -4.85
C ARG A 237 22.98 -44.14 -5.82
N THR A 238 22.70 -44.72 -6.97
CA THR A 238 22.30 -44.18 -8.26
C THR A 238 20.78 -43.95 -8.37
N LEU A 239 20.43 -43.04 -9.28
CA LEU A 239 19.19 -42.93 -10.08
C LEU A 239 17.88 -42.58 -9.36
N THR A 240 17.28 -41.44 -9.69
CA THR A 240 16.24 -41.35 -10.75
C THR A 240 15.73 -39.92 -10.91
N ARG A 241 15.32 -39.63 -12.14
CA ARG A 241 14.85 -38.38 -12.73
C ARG A 241 13.34 -38.22 -12.49
N SER A 242 12.83 -37.00 -12.24
CA SER A 242 11.49 -36.63 -12.72
C SER A 242 11.38 -35.11 -12.93
N GLU A 243 10.76 -34.73 -14.04
CA GLU A 243 10.63 -33.40 -14.62
C GLU A 243 9.14 -32.97 -14.65
N ARG A 244 8.89 -31.67 -14.40
CA ARG A 244 7.84 -30.77 -14.98
C ARG A 244 6.35 -31.06 -14.63
N TYR A 245 5.37 -30.14 -14.62
CA TYR A 245 5.05 -28.95 -15.45
C TYR A 245 4.16 -27.91 -14.72
N PHE A 246 4.03 -26.72 -15.34
CA PHE A 246 3.20 -25.55 -14.97
C PHE A 246 1.75 -25.57 -15.54
N ILE A 247 0.96 -24.55 -15.12
CA ILE A 247 -0.16 -23.81 -15.80
C ILE A 247 -1.58 -24.23 -15.35
N PRO A 248 -2.56 -23.30 -15.17
CA PRO A 248 -2.61 -21.86 -15.53
C PRO A 248 -2.49 -20.87 -14.38
#